data_AF-A0A967DGZ7-F1
#
_entry.id   AF-A0A967DGZ7-F1
#
_cell.length_a   1.000
_cell.length_b   1.000
_cell.length_c   1.000
_cell.angle_alpha   90.00
_cell.angle_beta   90.00
_cell.angle_gamma   90.00
#
_symmetry.space_group_name_H-M   'P 1'
#
loop_
_entity.id
_entity.type
_entity.pdbx_description
1 polymer ?
#
loop_
_entity_poly.entity_id
_entity_poly.type
_entity_poly.pdbx_seq_one_letter_code
_entity_poly.pdbx_strand_id
1 'polypeptide(L)' 'MCPVSVYGFVTLKLRNTGATVPATYTWSPDYRTVTLTPQSALLPSTQYSLSIGGSNVTDQAGNTFQAGTVVNNFTTQ' A
#
# COMPACT_ATOMS: atom_id res chain seq x y z
N MET A 1 18.81 9.63 -17.93
CA MET A 1 18.78 8.82 -16.69
C MET A 1 17.33 8.75 -16.24
N CYS A 2 16.68 7.62 -16.48
CA CYS A 2 15.27 7.42 -16.15
C CYS A 2 15.16 7.05 -14.66
N PRO A 3 14.25 7.66 -13.88
CA PRO A 3 14.17 7.39 -12.45
C PRO A 3 13.74 5.95 -12.19
N VAL A 4 14.42 5.30 -11.24
CA VAL A 4 14.11 3.95 -10.74
C VAL A 4 12.65 3.89 -10.33
N SER A 5 11.90 2.97 -10.94
CA SER A 5 10.48 2.80 -10.67
C SER A 5 10.31 1.87 -9.46
N VAL A 6 9.97 2.45 -8.31
CA VAL A 6 9.47 1.70 -7.16
C VAL A 6 8.08 1.16 -7.54
N TYR A 7 8.00 -0.03 -8.12
CA TYR A 7 6.73 -0.69 -8.47
C TYR A 7 6.10 -1.37 -7.25
N GLY A 8 6.01 -0.66 -6.12
CA GLY A 8 5.23 -1.09 -4.97
C GLY A 8 3.77 -0.72 -5.22
N PHE A 9 2.88 -1.72 -5.29
CA PHE A 9 1.45 -1.44 -5.30
C PHE A 9 0.91 -1.53 -3.89
N VAL A 10 0.20 -0.48 -3.47
CA VAL A 10 -0.55 -0.48 -2.22
C VAL A 10 -2.01 -0.69 -2.54
N THR A 11 -2.60 -1.73 -1.98
CA THR A 11 -4.02 -2.05 -2.16
C THR A 11 -4.75 -1.96 -0.83
N LEU A 12 -5.87 -1.25 -0.81
CA LEU A 12 -6.80 -1.25 0.31
C LEU A 12 -8.01 -2.13 -0.03
N LYS A 13 -8.36 -3.07 0.85
CA LYS A 13 -9.51 -3.95 0.70
C LYS A 13 -10.35 -4.01 1.96
N LEU A 14 -11.65 -4.22 1.80
CA LEU A 14 -12.55 -4.61 2.87
C LEU A 14 -12.20 -6.03 3.32
N ARG A 15 -12.03 -6.27 4.63
CA ARG A 15 -11.62 -7.59 5.12
C ARG A 15 -12.75 -8.62 5.07
N ASN A 16 -14.00 -8.19 5.22
CA ASN A 16 -15.16 -9.07 5.18
C ASN A 16 -15.54 -9.54 3.77
N THR A 17 -15.41 -8.68 2.76
CA THR A 17 -15.83 -8.97 1.38
C THR A 17 -14.68 -9.14 0.40
N GLY A 18 -13.46 -8.72 0.76
CA GLY A 18 -12.33 -8.64 -0.16
C GLY A 18 -12.45 -7.55 -1.21
N ALA A 19 -13.51 -6.73 -1.16
CA ALA A 19 -13.76 -5.67 -2.13
C ALA A 19 -12.68 -4.59 -2.05
N THR A 20 -12.16 -4.19 -3.21
CA THR A 20 -11.16 -3.11 -3.30
C THR A 20 -11.80 -1.78 -2.95
N VAL A 21 -11.18 -1.06 -2.02
CA VAL A 21 -11.55 0.31 -1.67
C VAL A 21 -10.72 1.25 -2.53
N PRO A 22 -11.35 2.10 -3.36
CA PRO A 22 -10.63 3.08 -4.16
C PRO A 22 -9.82 4.01 -3.26
N ALA A 23 -8.51 4.01 -3.45
CA ALA A 23 -7.58 4.84 -2.71
C ALA A 23 -6.39 5.23 -3.59
N THR A 24 -5.89 6.44 -3.39
CA THR A 24 -4.65 6.92 -3.98
C THR A 24 -3.51 6.74 -2.98
N TYR A 25 -2.33 6.37 -3.45
CA TYR A 25 -1.14 6.31 -2.60
C TYR A 25 -0.09 7.30 -3.11
N THR A 26 0.66 7.87 -2.18
CA THR A 26 1.75 8.80 -2.46
C THR A 26 2.98 8.40 -1.65
N TRP A 27 4.14 8.43 -2.30
CA TRP A 27 5.42 8.15 -1.66
C TRP A 27 6.02 9.45 -1.14
N SER A 28 6.63 9.40 0.04
CA SER A 28 7.46 10.49 0.53
C SER A 28 8.74 10.62 -0.33
N PRO A 29 9.37 11.83 -0.37
CA PRO A 29 10.58 12.05 -1.17
C PRO A 29 11.77 11.15 -0.80
N ASP A 30 11.80 10.65 0.43
CA ASP A 30 12.81 9.72 0.95
C ASP A 30 12.44 8.23 0.73
N TYR A 31 11.31 7.94 0.05
CA TYR A 31 10.81 6.60 -0.27
C TYR A 31 10.62 5.66 0.93
N ARG A 32 10.52 6.20 2.14
CA ARG A 32 10.35 5.42 3.38
C ARG A 32 8.91 5.39 3.88
N THR A 33 8.10 6.36 3.47
CA THR A 33 6.73 6.50 3.92
C THR A 33 5.79 6.44 2.72
N VAL A 34 4.73 5.63 2.84
CA VAL A 34 3.62 5.63 1.89
C VAL A 34 2.38 6.14 2.60
N THR A 35 1.80 7.21 2.07
CA THR A 35 0.53 7.73 2.54
C THR A 35 -0.58 7.25 1.61
N LEU A 36 -1.55 6.53 2.17
CA LEU A 36 -2.74 6.08 1.46
C LEU A 36 -3.95 6.96 1.83
N THR A 37 -4.59 7.53 0.82
CA THR A 37 -5.77 8.38 0.95
C THR A 37 -6.95 7.70 0.24
N PRO A 38 -7.93 7.19 0.99
CA PRO A 38 -9.18 6.69 0.41
C PRO A 38 -9.92 7.79 -0.34
N GLN A 39 -10.55 7.45 -1.47
CA GLN A 39 -11.32 8.42 -2.27
C GLN A 39 -12.61 8.87 -1.56
N SER A 40 -13.14 8.00 -0.69
CA SER A 40 -14.32 8.26 0.13
C SER A 40 -14.02 7.96 1.58
N ALA A 41 -14.73 8.61 2.50
CA ALA A 41 -14.64 8.32 3.92
C ALA A 41 -14.87 6.82 4.19
N LEU A 42 -14.00 6.22 4.99
CA LEU A 42 -14.14 4.84 5.41
C LEU A 42 -15.31 4.71 6.40
N LEU A 43 -16.03 3.60 6.31
CA LEU A 43 -17.18 3.33 7.19
C LEU A 43 -16.69 3.06 8.61
N PRO A 44 -17.36 3.56 9.66
CA PRO A 44 -16.99 3.27 11.04
C PRO A 44 -17.20 1.78 11.36
N SER A 45 -16.50 1.29 12.37
CA SER A 45 -16.51 -0.11 12.82
C SER A 45 -16.27 -1.14 11.70
N THR A 46 -15.62 -0.73 10.61
CA THR A 46 -15.37 -1.57 9.45
C THR A 46 -13.91 -1.96 9.39
N GLN A 47 -13.66 -3.24 9.14
CA GLN A 47 -12.31 -3.77 9.10
C GLN A 47 -11.75 -3.72 7.68
N TYR A 48 -10.58 -3.11 7.56
CA TYR A 48 -9.85 -2.94 6.32
C TYR A 48 -8.52 -3.69 6.37
N SER A 49 -8.09 -4.15 5.21
CA SER A 49 -6.81 -4.81 4.99
C SER A 49 -6.00 -4.00 3.98
N LEU A 50 -4.87 -3.48 4.45
CA LEU A 50 -3.88 -2.78 3.66
C LEU A 50 -2.80 -3.79 3.26
N SER A 51 -2.69 -4.06 1.96
CA SER A 51 -1.64 -4.92 1.41
C SER A 51 -0.63 -4.06 0.67
N ILE A 52 0.61 -4.10 1.12
CA ILE A 52 1.77 -3.49 0.48
C ILE A 52 2.49 -4.64 -0.22
N GLY A 53 2.24 -4.78 -1.52
CA GLY A 53 2.76 -5.87 -2.34
C GLY A 53 3.94 -5.42 -3.18
N GLY A 54 5.01 -6.21 -3.14
CA GLY A 54 6.24 -5.88 -3.84
C GLY A 54 7.19 -7.05 -3.98
N SER A 55 6.78 -8.12 -4.67
CA SER A 55 7.75 -9.12 -5.15
C SER A 55 8.86 -8.50 -6.03
N ASN A 56 8.63 -7.28 -6.54
CA ASN A 56 9.56 -6.50 -7.35
C ASN A 56 9.73 -5.05 -6.83
N VAL A 57 9.59 -4.80 -5.52
CA VAL A 57 10.02 -3.51 -4.97
C VAL A 57 11.53 -3.55 -4.91
N THR A 58 12.18 -2.75 -5.76
CA THR A 58 13.63 -2.68 -5.85
C THR A 58 14.07 -1.28 -5.46
N ASP A 59 15.08 -1.17 -4.59
CA ASP A 59 15.67 0.12 -4.24
C ASP A 59 16.56 0.66 -5.37
N GLN A 60 17.06 1.88 -5.19
CA GLN A 60 17.93 2.54 -6.18
C GLN A 60 19.26 1.80 -6.43
N ALA A 61 19.69 0.94 -5.50
CA ALA A 61 20.89 0.12 -5.61
C ALA A 61 20.62 -1.26 -6.21
N GLY A 62 19.38 -1.59 -6.55
CA GLY A 62 19.01 -2.89 -7.11
C GLY A 62 18.63 -3.94 -6.07
N ASN A 63 18.51 -3.58 -4.78
CA ASN A 63 18.12 -4.53 -3.74
C ASN A 63 16.61 -4.76 -3.78
N THR A 64 16.21 -6.01 -3.97
CA THR A 64 14.80 -6.40 -3.96
C THR A 64 14.29 -6.55 -2.54
N PHE A 65 13.08 -6.08 -2.29
CA PHE A 65 12.36 -6.28 -1.04
C PHE A 65 11.97 -7.76 -0.89
N GLN A 66 12.83 -8.53 -0.23
CA GLN A 66 12.63 -9.98 -0.06
C GLN A 66 11.52 -10.36 0.92
N ALA A 67 11.00 -9.42 1.73
CA ALA A 67 10.00 -9.72 2.74
C ALA A 67 8.61 -10.06 2.15
N GLY A 68 8.41 -9.89 0.84
CA GLY A 68 7.17 -10.26 0.16
C GLY A 68 6.05 -9.24 0.36
N THR A 69 4.81 -9.71 0.48
CA THR A 69 3.64 -8.83 0.68
C THR A 69 3.45 -8.58 2.17
N VAL A 70 3.49 -7.32 2.58
CA VAL A 70 3.16 -6.92 3.95
C VAL A 70 1.67 -6.62 4.02
N VAL A 71 0.96 -7.26 4.95
CA VAL A 71 -0.47 -7.05 5.16
C VAL A 71 -0.71 -6.49 6.56
N ASN A 72 -1.35 -5.32 6.64
CA ASN A 72 -1.79 -4.69 7.88
C ASN A 72 -3.30 -4.63 7.92
N ASN A 73 -3.90 -4.95 9.08
CA ASN A 73 -5.34 -4.87 9.27
C ASN A 73 -5.66 -3.80 10.30
N PHE A 74 -6.65 -2.97 10.02
CA PHE A 74 -7.10 -1.92 10.93
C PHE A 74 -8.62 -1.78 10.90
N THR A 75 -9.16 -1.18 11.95
CA THR A 75 -10.59 -0.89 12.08
C THR A 75 -10.75 0.59 12.34
N THR A 76 -11.68 1.22 11.64
CA THR A 76 -12.08 2.63 11.81
C THR A 76 -13.09 2.76 12.94
N GLN A 77 -13.04 3.85 13.71
CA GLN A 77 -14.01 4.17 14.77
C GLN A 77 -14.93 5.29 14.32
#